data_AF-A0A533SHZ2-F1
#
_entry.id   AF-A0A533SHZ2-F1
#
_cell.length_a   1.000
_cell.length_b   1.000
_cell.length_c   1.000
_cell.angle_alpha   90.00
_cell.angle_beta   90.00
_cell.angle_gamma   90.00
#
_symmetry.space_group_name_H-M   'P 1'
#
loop_
_entity.id
_entity.type
_entity.pdbx_description
1 polymer ?
#
loop_
_entity_poly.entity_id
_entity_poly.type
_entity_poly.pdbx_seq_one_letter_code
_entity_poly.pdbx_strand_id
1 'polypeptide(L)'
;MTALRTCLPNNIAFGQVHGRIEEAYQYIENLRNLLPKAEVIPKTVDKPVLWSGNAARDWLEKVVEVLKHADATAVSLVMKYAQIMARAEQYVNEMDFQFLYHTQRRVFHIGFNLVTGQLDQNYYDLLASEARISSIIAIAKADVPQSHWLHLGRPVTRVESSYVLLSWSGTMFEYLMPPLFLRSYPGTLLADSARGAVEHQIAYGKAKGVPWGISESGFFRFDANQNYQYRAFGVPGLGFKRGLGDDLVVAPYASLMAIGYDPHAVLHNLASLIDQKMIGLYGVYESIDFTPDRLQLDETSAVVSEYMAHHQGMILMAIANFLHQDIMVQRLHSDPRIQSVELLLQEQIPHAVPSQDPYAEDVKGVQRLTAAPEEIVPWRVPVQTAIPEVNLLSNGSYNVLLSNMGGGYSSWREFDLTRWQPDGVMDPWGSWIYIQEPGADAEKRGDLWSATHQPVP
;
A
#
# COMPACT_ATOMS: atom_id res chain seq x y z
N MET A 1 -13.38 -0.52 49.68
CA MET A 1 -13.57 0.14 48.36
C MET A 1 -12.26 0.44 47.65
N THR A 2 -11.30 1.13 48.26
CA THR A 2 -10.00 1.42 47.62
C THR A 2 -9.26 0.14 47.20
N ALA A 3 -9.16 -0.85 48.08
CA ALA A 3 -8.53 -2.14 47.77
C ALA A 3 -9.19 -2.85 46.57
N LEU A 4 -10.52 -2.87 46.50
CA LEU A 4 -11.27 -3.44 45.37
C LEU A 4 -10.97 -2.71 44.05
N ARG A 5 -10.85 -1.38 44.07
CA ARG A 5 -10.48 -0.59 42.88
C ARG A 5 -9.05 -0.84 42.43
N THR A 6 -8.13 -0.95 43.37
CA THR A 6 -6.73 -1.27 43.07
C THR A 6 -6.58 -2.69 42.49
N CYS A 7 -7.41 -3.63 42.95
CA CYS A 7 -7.45 -5.01 42.47
C CYS A 7 -8.01 -5.14 41.04
N LEU A 8 -8.89 -4.22 40.62
CA LEU A 8 -9.55 -4.23 39.32
C LEU A 8 -9.22 -2.97 38.50
N PRO A 9 -7.98 -2.85 37.98
CA PRO A 9 -7.61 -1.73 37.12
C PRO A 9 -8.30 -1.82 35.75
N ASN A 10 -8.31 -0.73 34.99
CA ASN A 10 -9.01 -0.66 33.70
C ASN A 10 -8.30 -1.44 32.56
N ASN A 11 -7.07 -1.91 32.76
CA ASN A 11 -6.20 -2.50 31.74
C ASN A 11 -5.61 -3.86 32.18
N ILE A 12 -6.45 -4.76 32.67
CA ILE A 12 -6.04 -6.12 33.07
C ILE A 12 -5.78 -6.96 31.81
N ALA A 13 -4.61 -7.60 31.73
CA ALA A 13 -4.35 -8.59 30.67
C ALA A 13 -5.30 -9.78 30.82
N PHE A 14 -5.85 -10.33 29.73
CA PHE A 14 -6.86 -11.39 29.80
C PHE A 14 -6.46 -12.59 30.65
N GLY A 15 -5.19 -13.01 30.59
CA GLY A 15 -4.66 -14.11 31.42
C GLY A 15 -4.59 -13.83 32.93
N GLN A 16 -4.72 -12.56 33.35
CA GLN A 16 -4.72 -12.15 34.75
C GLN A 16 -6.14 -11.92 35.30
N VAL A 17 -7.16 -11.84 34.43
CA VAL A 17 -8.53 -11.48 34.82
C VAL A 17 -9.06 -12.42 35.89
N HIS A 18 -8.94 -13.73 35.69
CA HIS A 18 -9.40 -14.74 36.65
C HIS A 18 -8.79 -14.55 38.05
N GLY A 19 -7.46 -14.46 38.14
CA GLY A 19 -6.78 -14.27 39.42
C GLY A 19 -7.13 -12.95 40.13
N ARG A 20 -7.36 -11.88 39.36
CA ARG A 20 -7.81 -10.58 39.91
C ARG A 20 -9.26 -10.63 40.39
N ILE A 21 -10.12 -11.41 39.74
CA ILE A 21 -11.51 -11.58 40.15
C ILE A 21 -11.61 -12.41 41.43
N GLU A 22 -10.80 -13.47 41.55
CA GLU A 22 -10.69 -14.25 42.79
C GLU A 22 -10.26 -13.36 43.97
N GLU A 23 -9.25 -12.50 43.78
CA GLU A 23 -8.84 -11.55 44.81
C GLU A 23 -9.94 -10.51 45.10
N ALA A 24 -10.66 -10.04 44.07
CA ALA A 24 -11.77 -9.10 44.22
C ALA A 24 -12.93 -9.67 45.05
N TYR A 25 -13.23 -10.97 44.95
CA TYR A 25 -14.29 -11.60 45.74
C TYR A 25 -14.03 -11.50 47.25
N GLN A 26 -12.78 -11.60 47.70
CA GLN A 26 -12.45 -11.41 49.11
C GLN A 26 -12.79 -10.00 49.60
N TYR A 27 -12.50 -8.98 48.79
CA TYR A 27 -12.84 -7.59 49.13
C TYR A 27 -14.34 -7.32 49.07
N ILE A 28 -15.06 -7.96 48.14
CA ILE A 28 -16.53 -7.87 48.04
C ILE A 28 -17.19 -8.49 49.26
N GLU A 29 -16.75 -9.68 49.71
CA GLU A 29 -17.27 -10.31 50.92
C GLU A 29 -17.00 -9.47 52.17
N ASN A 30 -15.80 -8.89 52.28
CA ASN A 30 -15.49 -7.95 53.37
C ASN A 30 -16.44 -6.74 53.36
N LEU A 31 -16.76 -6.19 52.19
CA LEU A 31 -17.73 -5.10 52.07
C LEU A 31 -19.16 -5.55 52.42
N ARG A 32 -19.58 -6.75 52.01
CA ARG A 32 -20.88 -7.33 52.38
C ARG A 32 -21.03 -7.44 53.89
N ASN A 33 -19.99 -7.89 54.59
CA ASN A 33 -19.98 -8.04 56.04
C ASN A 33 -20.04 -6.70 56.80
N LEU A 34 -19.55 -5.61 56.20
CA LEU A 34 -19.60 -4.27 56.78
C LEU A 34 -20.97 -3.58 56.59
N LEU A 35 -21.83 -4.07 55.69
CA LEU A 35 -23.14 -3.46 55.43
C LEU A 35 -24.18 -3.87 56.49
N PRO A 36 -24.88 -2.92 57.14
CA PRO A 36 -25.83 -3.22 58.20
C PRO A 36 -26.98 -4.11 57.70
N LYS A 37 -27.40 -5.10 58.50
CA LYS A 37 -28.48 -6.04 58.15
C LYS A 37 -29.86 -5.39 58.01
N ALA A 38 -30.09 -4.24 58.63
CA ALA A 38 -31.32 -3.45 58.57
C ALA A 38 -31.02 -1.98 58.22
N GLU A 39 -32.02 -1.26 57.68
CA GLU A 39 -31.94 0.18 57.46
C GLU A 39 -31.63 0.91 58.77
N VAL A 40 -30.43 1.50 58.85
CA VAL A 40 -30.09 2.39 59.95
C VAL A 40 -30.54 3.78 59.54
N ILE A 41 -31.70 4.21 60.04
CA ILE A 41 -32.15 5.60 59.94
C ILE A 41 -31.28 6.43 60.91
N PRO A 42 -30.42 7.35 60.44
CA PRO A 42 -29.66 8.21 61.34
C PRO A 42 -30.65 9.12 62.07
N LYS A 43 -30.71 9.04 63.41
CA LYS A 43 -31.67 9.83 64.21
C LYS A 43 -31.34 11.32 64.32
N THR A 44 -30.28 11.81 63.70
CA THR A 44 -29.90 13.22 63.78
C THR A 44 -29.11 13.65 62.53
N VAL A 45 -29.60 14.70 61.86
CA VAL A 45 -28.94 15.73 61.03
C VAL A 45 -29.75 16.03 59.75
N ASP A 46 -29.97 17.33 59.51
CA ASP A 46 -30.97 18.00 58.66
C ASP A 46 -31.05 17.67 57.15
N LYS A 47 -30.35 16.66 56.63
CA LYS A 47 -30.63 16.06 55.31
C LYS A 47 -30.18 14.59 55.31
N PRO A 48 -31.09 13.61 55.47
CA PRO A 48 -30.71 12.22 55.36
C PRO A 48 -30.40 11.91 53.89
N VAL A 49 -29.13 11.75 53.56
CA VAL A 49 -28.78 11.00 52.35
C VAL A 49 -29.10 9.54 52.68
N LEU A 50 -30.27 9.09 52.27
CA LEU A 50 -30.71 7.69 52.36
C LEU A 50 -29.80 6.81 51.51
N TRP A 51 -28.68 6.35 52.06
CA TRP A 51 -27.98 5.18 51.54
C TRP A 51 -28.66 3.96 52.16
N SER A 52 -29.67 3.41 51.49
CA SER A 52 -30.26 2.15 51.94
C SER A 52 -29.19 1.06 51.84
N GLY A 53 -28.95 0.31 52.92
CA GLY A 53 -28.02 -0.82 52.90
C GLY A 53 -28.38 -1.86 51.82
N ASN A 54 -29.64 -1.87 51.37
CA ASN A 54 -30.14 -2.65 50.26
C ASN A 54 -29.57 -2.18 48.92
N ALA A 55 -29.54 -0.88 48.62
CA ALA A 55 -28.95 -0.39 47.37
C ALA A 55 -27.45 -0.72 47.25
N ALA A 56 -26.72 -0.70 48.37
CA ALA A 56 -25.31 -1.09 48.40
C ALA A 56 -25.11 -2.61 48.22
N ARG A 57 -26.01 -3.44 48.76
CA ARG A 57 -26.02 -4.90 48.54
C ARG A 57 -26.34 -5.24 47.09
N ASP A 58 -27.40 -4.65 46.54
CA ASP A 58 -27.80 -4.83 45.14
C ASP A 58 -26.67 -4.43 44.19
N TRP A 59 -25.94 -3.34 44.51
CA TRP A 59 -24.76 -2.95 43.75
C TRP A 59 -23.64 -4.00 43.83
N LEU A 60 -23.33 -4.54 45.01
CA LEU A 60 -22.31 -5.59 45.17
C LEU A 60 -22.70 -6.89 44.44
N GLU A 61 -23.98 -7.25 44.44
CA GLU A 61 -24.48 -8.41 43.68
C GLU A 61 -24.31 -8.21 42.17
N LYS A 62 -24.67 -7.03 41.65
CA LYS A 62 -24.42 -6.67 40.24
C LYS A 62 -22.93 -6.71 39.90
N VAL A 63 -22.05 -6.23 40.79
CA VAL A 63 -20.60 -6.32 40.60
C VAL A 63 -20.17 -7.78 40.48
N VAL A 64 -20.63 -8.67 41.38
CA VAL A 64 -20.31 -10.10 41.31
C VAL A 64 -20.77 -10.73 40.00
N GLU A 65 -21.98 -10.39 39.53
CA GLU A 65 -22.50 -10.88 38.25
C GLU A 65 -21.65 -10.41 37.06
N VAL A 66 -21.29 -9.12 37.02
CA VAL A 66 -20.41 -8.56 35.98
C VAL A 66 -19.04 -9.22 36.01
N LEU A 67 -18.46 -9.45 37.20
CA LEU A 67 -17.17 -10.14 37.33
C LEU A 67 -17.26 -11.58 36.83
N LYS A 68 -18.32 -12.33 37.17
CA LYS A 68 -18.52 -13.69 36.62
C LYS A 68 -18.58 -13.71 35.09
N HIS A 69 -19.30 -12.76 34.51
CA HIS A 69 -19.38 -12.64 33.05
C HIS A 69 -18.03 -12.26 32.42
N ALA A 70 -17.30 -11.33 33.04
CA ALA A 70 -15.97 -10.93 32.62
C ALA A 70 -14.97 -12.10 32.67
N ASP A 71 -15.02 -12.91 33.73
CA ASP A 71 -14.16 -14.09 33.87
C ASP A 71 -14.42 -15.12 32.78
N ALA A 72 -15.69 -15.52 32.59
CA ALA A 72 -16.08 -16.46 31.54
C ALA A 72 -15.69 -15.97 30.15
N THR A 73 -15.85 -14.66 29.89
CA THR A 73 -15.46 -14.03 28.62
C THR A 73 -13.94 -14.03 28.44
N ALA A 74 -13.17 -13.66 29.47
CA ALA A 74 -11.71 -13.66 29.42
C ALA A 74 -11.16 -15.06 29.17
N VAL A 75 -11.68 -16.07 29.88
CA VAL A 75 -11.33 -17.49 29.69
C VAL A 75 -11.62 -17.95 28.26
N SER A 76 -12.79 -17.62 27.71
CA SER A 76 -13.16 -17.91 26.31
C SER A 76 -12.21 -17.23 25.30
N LEU A 77 -11.87 -15.97 25.52
CA LEU A 77 -10.95 -15.23 24.65
C LEU A 77 -9.52 -15.80 24.71
N VAL A 78 -9.01 -16.14 25.89
CA VAL A 78 -7.69 -16.78 26.05
C VAL A 78 -7.63 -18.09 25.27
N MET A 79 -8.66 -18.93 25.37
CA MET A 79 -8.72 -20.18 24.59
C MET A 79 -8.74 -19.92 23.08
N LYS A 80 -9.53 -18.94 22.61
CA LYS A 80 -9.57 -18.57 21.18
C LYS A 80 -8.22 -18.05 20.69
N TYR A 81 -7.55 -17.19 21.46
CA TYR A 81 -6.23 -16.69 21.09
C TYR A 81 -5.17 -17.79 21.06
N ALA A 82 -5.23 -18.75 21.99
CA ALA A 82 -4.35 -19.92 21.95
C ALA A 82 -4.55 -20.76 20.68
N GLN A 83 -5.80 -20.93 20.23
CA GLN A 83 -6.10 -21.61 18.95
C GLN A 83 -5.59 -20.85 17.73
N ILE A 84 -5.74 -19.52 17.72
CA ILE A 84 -5.22 -18.66 16.64
C ILE A 84 -3.69 -18.74 16.61
N MET A 85 -3.04 -18.66 17.77
CA MET A 85 -1.58 -18.78 17.89
C MET A 85 -1.08 -20.13 17.36
N ALA A 86 -1.72 -21.23 17.77
CA ALA A 86 -1.34 -22.57 17.27
C ALA A 86 -1.51 -22.69 15.75
N ARG A 87 -2.56 -22.12 15.19
CA ARG A 87 -2.80 -22.13 13.74
C ARG A 87 -1.81 -21.24 12.97
N ALA A 88 -1.50 -20.07 13.50
CA ALA A 88 -0.49 -19.18 12.91
C ALA A 88 0.88 -19.86 12.90
N GLU A 89 1.26 -20.53 13.99
CA GLU A 89 2.51 -21.29 14.08
C GLU A 89 2.51 -22.48 13.10
N GLN A 90 1.37 -23.17 12.93
CA GLN A 90 1.23 -24.20 11.91
C GLN A 90 1.48 -23.63 10.50
N TYR A 91 0.86 -22.51 10.14
CA TYR A 91 1.09 -21.87 8.82
C TYR A 91 2.54 -21.43 8.62
N VAL A 92 3.18 -20.91 9.67
CA VAL A 92 4.60 -20.55 9.61
C VAL A 92 5.43 -21.81 9.34
N ASN A 93 5.18 -22.92 10.01
CA ASN A 93 5.94 -24.16 9.82
C ASN A 93 5.70 -24.82 8.46
N GLU A 94 4.46 -24.78 7.97
CA GLU A 94 4.07 -25.37 6.66
C GLU A 94 4.57 -24.57 5.45
N MET A 95 4.86 -23.27 5.60
CA MET A 95 5.38 -22.44 4.52
C MET A 95 6.78 -22.92 4.08
N ASP A 96 6.92 -23.46 2.88
CA ASP A 96 8.20 -23.94 2.36
C ASP A 96 8.89 -22.91 1.46
N PHE A 97 10.02 -22.34 1.90
CA PHE A 97 10.82 -21.43 1.06
C PHE A 97 11.80 -22.17 0.13
N GLN A 98 12.06 -23.47 0.34
CA GLN A 98 13.13 -24.21 -0.36
C GLN A 98 12.93 -24.27 -1.86
N PHE A 99 11.70 -24.40 -2.33
CA PHE A 99 11.42 -24.54 -3.76
C PHE A 99 11.71 -23.26 -4.57
N LEU A 100 11.72 -22.08 -3.92
CA LEU A 100 12.13 -20.82 -4.54
C LEU A 100 13.64 -20.60 -4.49
N TYR A 101 14.39 -21.39 -3.72
CA TYR A 101 15.80 -21.19 -3.50
C TYR A 101 16.65 -21.75 -4.66
N HIS A 102 17.37 -20.88 -5.36
CA HIS A 102 18.27 -21.31 -6.42
C HIS A 102 19.63 -21.73 -5.82
N THR A 103 19.91 -23.03 -5.76
CA THR A 103 21.09 -23.59 -5.07
C THR A 103 22.45 -23.10 -5.58
N GLN A 104 22.60 -22.86 -6.89
CA GLN A 104 23.89 -22.37 -7.45
C GLN A 104 24.12 -20.88 -7.16
N ARG A 105 23.13 -20.02 -7.44
CA ARG A 105 23.20 -18.58 -7.17
C ARG A 105 23.07 -18.23 -5.68
N ARG A 106 22.49 -19.14 -4.89
CA ARG A 106 22.22 -19.03 -3.45
C ARG A 106 21.30 -17.86 -3.10
N VAL A 107 20.37 -17.54 -3.98
CA VAL A 107 19.34 -16.50 -3.82
C VAL A 107 17.98 -17.02 -4.25
N PHE A 108 16.90 -16.32 -3.90
CA PHE A 108 15.55 -16.72 -4.28
C PHE A 108 15.20 -16.30 -5.70
N HIS A 109 14.42 -17.14 -6.39
CA HIS A 109 13.60 -16.72 -7.52
C HIS A 109 12.52 -15.73 -7.05
N ILE A 110 12.09 -14.81 -7.92
CA ILE A 110 11.02 -13.84 -7.56
C ILE A 110 9.68 -14.55 -7.34
N GLY A 111 9.41 -15.62 -8.08
CA GLY A 111 8.17 -16.37 -7.91
C GLY A 111 8.11 -17.67 -8.69
N PHE A 112 6.96 -18.33 -8.59
CA PHE A 112 6.63 -19.56 -9.30
C PHE A 112 5.26 -19.42 -9.96
N ASN A 113 5.20 -19.67 -11.27
CA ASN A 113 3.96 -19.61 -12.01
C ASN A 113 3.28 -20.98 -11.97
N LEU A 114 2.13 -21.07 -11.29
CA LEU A 114 1.37 -22.31 -11.15
C LEU A 114 0.81 -22.84 -12.48
N VAL A 115 0.50 -21.95 -13.44
CA VAL A 115 -0.09 -22.32 -14.73
C VAL A 115 0.96 -22.97 -15.63
N THR A 116 2.16 -22.39 -15.68
CA THR A 116 3.26 -22.90 -16.51
C THR A 116 4.13 -23.92 -15.78
N GLY A 117 4.05 -24.00 -14.45
CA GLY A 117 4.89 -24.86 -13.62
C GLY A 117 6.36 -24.43 -13.61
N GLN A 118 6.65 -23.15 -13.86
CA GLN A 118 8.01 -22.64 -14.00
C GLN A 118 8.36 -21.61 -12.92
N LEU A 119 9.60 -21.69 -12.45
CA LEU A 119 10.22 -20.63 -11.65
C LEU A 119 10.53 -19.42 -12.52
N ASP A 120 10.39 -18.23 -11.94
CA ASP A 120 10.77 -16.96 -12.57
C ASP A 120 12.27 -16.97 -12.90
N GLN A 121 12.68 -16.34 -14.01
CA GLN A 121 14.10 -16.30 -14.38
C GLN A 121 14.88 -15.18 -13.68
N ASN A 122 14.19 -14.29 -12.96
CA ASN A 122 14.75 -13.22 -12.16
C ASN A 122 14.86 -13.63 -10.69
N TYR A 123 15.70 -12.90 -9.96
CA TYR A 123 16.12 -13.26 -8.61
C TYR A 123 16.02 -12.07 -7.66
N TYR A 124 15.75 -12.36 -6.39
CA TYR A 124 15.99 -11.44 -5.29
C TYR A 124 17.44 -11.52 -4.86
N ASP A 125 18.29 -10.76 -5.55
CA ASP A 125 19.74 -10.84 -5.45
C ASP A 125 20.41 -9.61 -4.82
N LEU A 126 19.65 -8.61 -4.35
CA LEU A 126 20.18 -7.42 -3.68
C LEU A 126 19.79 -7.38 -2.20
N LEU A 127 20.68 -6.83 -1.38
CA LEU A 127 20.43 -6.63 0.05
C LEU A 127 19.49 -5.44 0.34
N ALA A 128 19.48 -4.43 -0.54
CA ALA A 128 18.47 -3.39 -0.53
C ALA A 128 17.23 -3.88 -1.29
N SER A 129 16.40 -4.65 -0.60
CA SER A 129 15.12 -5.16 -1.08
C SER A 129 14.22 -5.50 0.12
N GLU A 130 12.92 -5.37 -0.10
CA GLU A 130 11.85 -5.85 0.77
C GLU A 130 11.98 -7.35 1.07
N ALA A 131 12.45 -8.14 0.09
CA ALA A 131 12.53 -9.60 0.17
C ALA A 131 13.56 -10.09 1.19
N ARG A 132 14.40 -9.20 1.73
CA ARG A 132 15.32 -9.55 2.82
C ARG A 132 14.58 -9.98 4.10
N ILE A 133 13.32 -9.58 4.28
CA ILE A 133 12.46 -10.09 5.37
C ILE A 133 12.27 -11.60 5.21
N SER A 134 11.86 -12.04 4.01
CA SER A 134 11.71 -13.46 3.67
C SER A 134 13.03 -14.20 3.80
N SER A 135 14.14 -13.56 3.43
CA SER A 135 15.49 -14.11 3.56
C SER A 135 15.85 -14.43 5.02
N ILE A 136 15.61 -13.49 5.94
CA ILE A 136 15.83 -13.71 7.38
C ILE A 136 14.94 -14.84 7.91
N ILE A 137 13.65 -14.84 7.54
CA ILE A 137 12.70 -15.85 8.01
C ILE A 137 13.11 -17.25 7.51
N ALA A 138 13.46 -17.40 6.23
CA ALA A 138 13.86 -18.67 5.65
C ALA A 138 15.16 -19.21 6.28
N ILE A 139 16.13 -18.35 6.60
CA ILE A 139 17.35 -18.74 7.30
C ILE A 139 17.03 -19.13 8.76
N ALA A 140 16.20 -18.34 9.46
CA ALA A 140 15.77 -18.60 10.83
C ALA A 140 15.03 -19.93 10.98
N LYS A 141 14.26 -20.31 9.96
CA LYS A 141 13.58 -21.61 9.85
C LYS A 141 14.50 -22.76 9.45
N ALA A 142 15.74 -22.48 9.05
CA ALA A 142 16.65 -23.43 8.44
C ALA A 142 16.14 -24.03 7.11
N ASP A 143 15.24 -23.33 6.41
CA ASP A 143 14.81 -23.70 5.06
C ASP A 143 15.99 -23.51 4.08
N VAL A 144 16.78 -22.44 4.26
CA VAL A 144 17.96 -22.13 3.44
C VAL A 144 19.20 -21.85 4.29
N PRO A 145 20.42 -22.07 3.77
CA PRO A 145 21.65 -21.84 4.54
C PRO A 145 21.93 -20.34 4.75
N GLN A 146 22.63 -19.98 5.84
CA GLN A 146 23.07 -18.60 6.10
C GLN A 146 23.89 -17.99 4.95
N SER A 147 24.56 -18.82 4.14
CA SER A 147 25.27 -18.34 2.95
C SER A 147 24.36 -17.57 1.98
N HIS A 148 23.04 -17.81 2.01
CA HIS A 148 22.08 -17.02 1.26
C HIS A 148 22.24 -15.51 1.49
N TRP A 149 22.31 -15.09 2.76
CA TRP A 149 22.49 -13.69 3.14
C TRP A 149 23.79 -13.07 2.61
N LEU A 150 24.85 -13.87 2.55
CA LEU A 150 26.15 -13.45 2.04
C LEU A 150 26.16 -13.27 0.51
N HIS A 151 25.25 -13.95 -0.21
CA HIS A 151 25.16 -13.86 -1.67
C HIS A 151 24.24 -12.74 -2.15
N LEU A 152 23.51 -12.07 -1.24
CA LEU A 152 22.81 -10.83 -1.56
C LEU A 152 23.84 -9.74 -1.90
N GLY A 153 23.70 -9.15 -3.08
CA GLY A 153 24.53 -8.08 -3.58
C GLY A 153 24.48 -6.85 -2.67
N ARG A 154 25.64 -6.22 -2.48
CA ARG A 154 25.82 -4.98 -1.71
C ARG A 154 26.38 -3.85 -2.57
N PRO A 155 25.81 -3.57 -3.76
CA PRO A 155 26.24 -2.41 -4.53
C PRO A 155 25.94 -1.15 -3.71
N VAL A 156 26.87 -0.20 -3.71
CA VAL A 156 26.73 1.04 -2.96
C VAL A 156 26.97 2.24 -3.86
N THR A 157 26.19 3.28 -3.61
CA THR A 157 26.40 4.63 -4.11
C THR A 157 26.78 5.55 -2.95
N ARG A 158 27.17 6.77 -3.26
CA ARG A 158 27.43 7.82 -2.27
C ARG A 158 26.33 8.86 -2.34
N VAL A 159 25.60 9.02 -1.24
CA VAL A 159 24.67 10.13 -1.04
C VAL A 159 25.30 11.03 0.02
N GLU A 160 25.67 12.24 -0.38
CA GLU A 160 26.40 13.20 0.46
C GLU A 160 27.69 12.58 1.07
N SER A 161 27.69 12.35 2.39
CA SER A 161 28.82 11.78 3.14
C SER A 161 28.67 10.30 3.49
N SER A 162 27.54 9.68 3.13
CA SER A 162 27.17 8.31 3.54
C SER A 162 27.17 7.34 2.37
N TYR A 163 27.47 6.07 2.65
CA TYR A 163 27.26 4.97 1.70
C TYR A 163 25.83 4.48 1.80
N VAL A 164 25.17 4.38 0.65
CA VAL A 164 23.80 3.89 0.53
C VAL A 164 23.80 2.70 -0.41
N LEU A 165 23.23 1.58 0.04
CA LEU A 165 22.99 0.43 -0.82
C LEU A 165 22.11 0.82 -2.01
N LEU A 166 22.41 0.30 -3.19
CA LEU A 166 21.55 0.43 -4.37
C LEU A 166 20.53 -0.71 -4.41
N SER A 167 19.30 -0.37 -4.74
CA SER A 167 18.22 -1.32 -5.00
C SER A 167 17.95 -1.46 -6.50
N TRP A 168 17.00 -2.31 -6.90
CA TRP A 168 16.71 -2.46 -8.33
C TRP A 168 15.99 -1.24 -8.88
N SER A 169 14.93 -0.80 -8.20
CA SER A 169 14.07 0.28 -8.68
C SER A 169 14.25 1.61 -7.95
N GLY A 170 15.12 1.70 -6.94
CA GLY A 170 15.32 2.95 -6.17
C GLY A 170 14.09 3.37 -5.38
N THR A 171 13.25 2.40 -5.05
CA THR A 171 11.91 2.55 -4.51
C THR A 171 11.97 2.58 -2.99
N MET A 172 11.28 3.53 -2.33
CA MET A 172 11.44 3.74 -0.89
C MET A 172 11.13 2.49 -0.05
N PHE A 173 10.12 1.71 -0.43
CA PHE A 173 9.73 0.52 0.34
C PHE A 173 10.84 -0.54 0.43
N GLU A 174 11.71 -0.66 -0.58
CA GLU A 174 12.84 -1.62 -0.59
C GLU A 174 13.76 -1.39 0.61
N TYR A 175 13.85 -0.13 1.05
CA TYR A 175 14.65 0.31 2.18
C TYR A 175 13.87 0.29 3.49
N LEU A 176 12.61 0.75 3.47
CA LEU A 176 11.85 1.08 4.68
C LEU A 176 10.82 0.03 5.11
N MET A 177 10.38 -0.87 4.23
CA MET A 177 9.51 -1.98 4.63
C MET A 177 10.22 -2.95 5.58
N PRO A 178 11.48 -3.38 5.34
CA PRO A 178 12.13 -4.31 6.25
C PRO A 178 12.31 -3.80 7.69
N PRO A 179 12.74 -2.54 7.93
CA PRO A 179 12.84 -1.98 9.28
C PRO A 179 11.51 -1.91 10.06
N LEU A 180 10.35 -2.07 9.42
CA LEU A 180 9.08 -2.20 10.15
C LEU A 180 8.99 -3.52 10.96
N PHE A 181 9.81 -4.51 10.58
CA PHE A 181 9.83 -5.86 11.14
C PHE A 181 11.19 -6.21 11.74
N LEU A 182 12.27 -5.87 11.03
CA LEU A 182 13.65 -6.22 11.36
C LEU A 182 14.32 -5.08 12.12
N ARG A 183 15.05 -5.43 13.18
CA ARG A 183 15.80 -4.44 13.96
C ARG A 183 16.88 -3.76 13.10
N SER A 184 16.89 -2.44 13.16
CA SER A 184 17.94 -1.61 12.58
C SER A 184 18.97 -1.27 13.65
N TYR A 185 20.26 -1.48 13.35
CA TYR A 185 21.37 -1.23 14.27
C TYR A 185 22.13 0.03 13.85
N PRO A 186 22.22 1.08 14.70
CA PRO A 186 22.99 2.28 14.37
C PRO A 186 24.44 1.96 14.00
N GLY A 187 24.98 2.64 12.98
CA GLY A 187 26.35 2.41 12.50
C GLY A 187 26.53 1.14 11.67
N THR A 188 25.45 0.60 11.11
CA THR A 188 25.47 -0.51 10.15
C THR A 188 25.09 -0.04 8.76
N LEU A 189 25.54 -0.76 7.74
CA LEU A 189 25.26 -0.43 6.35
C LEU A 189 23.76 -0.37 6.05
N LEU A 190 22.97 -1.25 6.65
CA LEU A 190 21.51 -1.28 6.48
C LEU A 190 20.85 -0.03 7.07
N ALA A 191 21.25 0.38 8.28
CA ALA A 191 20.71 1.57 8.94
C ALA A 191 21.07 2.85 8.18
N ASP A 192 22.34 2.96 7.76
CA ASP A 192 22.83 4.12 7.02
C ASP A 192 22.19 4.20 5.62
N SER A 193 21.98 3.04 4.96
CA SER A 193 21.28 2.99 3.67
C SER A 193 19.82 3.45 3.79
N ALA A 194 19.10 3.00 4.82
CA ALA A 194 17.71 3.42 5.03
C ALA A 194 17.62 4.94 5.30
N ARG A 195 18.54 5.48 6.11
CA ARG A 195 18.61 6.92 6.36
C ARG A 195 18.97 7.72 5.11
N GLY A 196 20.02 7.29 4.40
CA GLY A 196 20.47 7.97 3.18
C GLY A 196 19.43 7.93 2.06
N ALA A 197 18.64 6.85 1.96
CA ALA A 197 17.51 6.79 1.03
C ALA A 197 16.43 7.84 1.36
N VAL A 198 16.09 8.02 2.65
CA VAL A 198 15.15 9.06 3.10
C VAL A 198 15.68 10.45 2.79
N GLU A 199 16.94 10.73 3.12
CA GLU A 199 17.58 12.04 2.86
C GLU A 199 17.61 12.36 1.36
N HIS A 200 17.97 11.39 0.51
CA HIS A 200 18.00 11.56 -0.94
C HIS A 200 16.61 11.81 -1.54
N GLN A 201 15.59 11.11 -1.04
CA GLN A 201 14.20 11.31 -1.46
C GLN A 201 13.67 12.70 -1.09
N ILE A 202 13.97 13.18 0.13
CA ILE A 202 13.64 14.55 0.56
C ILE A 202 14.33 15.57 -0.35
N ALA A 203 15.63 15.39 -0.62
CA ALA A 203 16.39 16.26 -1.50
C ALA A 203 15.83 16.28 -2.93
N TYR A 204 15.45 15.11 -3.46
CA TYR A 204 14.87 14.99 -4.80
C TYR A 204 13.50 15.66 -4.91
N GLY A 205 12.60 15.45 -3.94
CA GLY A 205 11.31 16.15 -3.91
C GLY A 205 11.48 17.66 -3.89
N LYS A 206 12.40 18.17 -3.06
CA LYS A 206 12.76 19.59 -3.01
C LYS A 206 13.32 20.10 -4.35
N ALA A 207 14.21 19.34 -5.00
CA ALA A 207 14.78 19.71 -6.29
C ALA A 207 13.73 19.77 -7.42
N LYS A 208 12.67 18.94 -7.32
CA LYS A 208 11.54 18.92 -8.26
C LYS A 208 10.41 19.88 -7.90
N GLY A 209 10.43 20.46 -6.70
CA GLY A 209 9.37 21.36 -6.22
C GLY A 209 8.06 20.64 -5.90
N VAL A 210 8.11 19.35 -5.56
CA VAL A 210 6.94 18.51 -5.23
C VAL A 210 7.13 17.85 -3.85
N PRO A 211 6.08 17.31 -3.22
CA PRO A 211 6.23 16.45 -2.04
C PRO A 211 7.17 15.27 -2.33
N TRP A 212 7.74 14.67 -1.28
CA TRP A 212 8.61 13.49 -1.42
C TRP A 212 7.91 12.20 -0.99
N GLY A 213 8.52 11.06 -1.32
CA GLY A 213 7.94 9.72 -1.07
C GLY A 213 7.64 9.00 -2.37
N ILE A 214 8.64 8.78 -3.22
CA ILE A 214 8.51 8.03 -4.46
C ILE A 214 8.72 6.54 -4.16
N SER A 215 7.72 5.73 -4.49
CA SER A 215 7.75 4.28 -4.28
C SER A 215 6.84 3.59 -5.31
N GLU A 216 6.71 2.28 -5.28
CA GLU A 216 5.74 1.56 -6.10
C GLU A 216 4.33 2.01 -5.74
N SER A 217 3.54 2.30 -6.76
CA SER A 217 2.18 2.82 -6.58
C SER A 217 1.34 2.71 -7.84
N GLY A 218 0.05 2.99 -7.67
CA GLY A 218 -0.81 3.45 -8.74
C GLY A 218 -0.25 4.72 -9.40
N PHE A 219 -0.66 5.02 -10.63
CA PHE A 219 -0.34 6.27 -11.32
C PHE A 219 -1.47 6.68 -12.26
N PHE A 220 -1.46 7.93 -12.73
CA PHE A 220 -2.58 8.52 -13.46
C PHE A 220 -2.57 8.09 -14.93
N ARG A 221 -2.83 6.80 -15.16
CA ARG A 221 -3.10 6.19 -16.46
C ARG A 221 -4.12 5.09 -16.24
N PHE A 222 -4.98 4.89 -17.22
CA PHE A 222 -6.09 3.95 -17.15
C PHE A 222 -5.89 2.76 -18.11
N ASP A 223 -6.32 1.57 -17.72
CA ASP A 223 -6.56 0.46 -18.65
C ASP A 223 -7.90 0.62 -19.38
N ALA A 224 -8.22 -0.34 -20.26
CA ALA A 224 -9.49 -0.40 -20.98
C ALA A 224 -10.73 -0.47 -20.07
N ASN A 225 -10.57 -0.87 -18.80
CA ASN A 225 -11.63 -0.95 -17.80
C ASN A 225 -11.67 0.28 -16.88
N GLN A 226 -10.88 1.33 -17.17
CA GLN A 226 -10.76 2.53 -16.36
C GLN A 226 -10.16 2.31 -14.96
N ASN A 227 -9.34 1.27 -14.79
CA ASN A 227 -8.55 1.12 -13.57
C ASN A 227 -7.23 1.86 -13.69
N TYR A 228 -6.80 2.49 -12.59
CA TYR A 228 -5.45 3.02 -12.49
C TYR A 228 -4.42 1.93 -12.73
N GLN A 229 -3.34 2.28 -13.40
CA GLN A 229 -2.22 1.38 -13.64
C GLN A 229 -1.24 1.43 -12.48
N TYR A 230 -0.52 0.32 -12.26
CA TYR A 230 0.38 0.15 -11.13
C TYR A 230 1.79 -0.25 -11.59
N ARG A 231 2.84 0.32 -10.97
CA ARG A 231 4.24 -0.11 -11.18
C ARG A 231 5.19 0.45 -10.14
N ALA A 232 6.44 -0.02 -10.18
CA ALA A 232 7.54 0.53 -9.38
C ALA A 232 8.09 1.86 -9.93
N PHE A 233 8.13 2.87 -9.06
CA PHE A 233 8.82 4.14 -9.23
C PHE A 233 9.97 4.27 -8.24
N GLY A 234 10.97 5.08 -8.57
CA GLY A 234 12.05 5.36 -7.63
C GLY A 234 12.84 6.58 -8.01
N VAL A 235 13.78 6.94 -7.15
CA VAL A 235 14.56 8.17 -7.30
C VAL A 235 15.87 7.87 -8.03
N PRO A 236 16.21 8.63 -9.09
CA PRO A 236 17.52 8.56 -9.74
C PRO A 236 18.65 8.67 -8.72
N GLY A 237 19.62 7.77 -8.82
CA GLY A 237 20.72 7.69 -7.86
C GLY A 237 20.58 6.59 -6.82
N LEU A 238 19.38 6.01 -6.62
CA LEU A 238 19.15 4.93 -5.64
C LEU A 238 18.86 3.56 -6.29
N GLY A 239 18.70 3.49 -7.60
CA GLY A 239 18.38 2.24 -8.30
C GLY A 239 19.15 2.05 -9.60
N PHE A 240 19.28 0.80 -10.04
CA PHE A 240 19.86 0.43 -11.34
C PHE A 240 18.91 0.61 -12.51
N LYS A 241 17.60 0.61 -12.25
CA LYS A 241 16.60 0.78 -13.29
C LYS A 241 16.87 2.10 -14.04
N ARG A 242 16.95 2.02 -15.36
CA ARG A 242 17.09 3.20 -16.22
C ARG A 242 15.75 3.93 -16.37
N GLY A 243 15.80 5.24 -16.55
CA GLY A 243 14.62 6.07 -16.74
C GLY A 243 13.82 6.31 -15.46
N LEU A 244 14.47 6.23 -14.29
CA LEU A 244 13.83 6.56 -13.00
C LEU A 244 13.42 8.04 -12.95
N GLY A 245 14.13 8.90 -13.68
CA GLY A 245 13.82 10.32 -13.77
C GLY A 245 12.70 10.69 -14.75
N ASP A 246 12.16 9.73 -15.52
CA ASP A 246 11.16 9.98 -16.56
C ASP A 246 9.77 10.24 -15.99
N ASP A 247 9.50 9.73 -14.79
CA ASP A 247 8.18 9.72 -14.18
C ASP A 247 8.27 10.31 -12.77
N LEU A 248 7.31 11.17 -12.41
CA LEU A 248 7.29 11.87 -11.13
C LEU A 248 5.98 11.57 -10.41
N VAL A 249 5.94 10.42 -9.73
CA VAL A 249 4.77 9.95 -8.98
C VAL A 249 5.14 9.86 -7.52
N VAL A 250 4.38 10.53 -6.66
CA VAL A 250 4.60 10.56 -5.21
C VAL A 250 3.52 9.74 -4.52
N ALA A 251 3.94 8.75 -3.73
CA ALA A 251 3.09 7.86 -2.97
C ALA A 251 3.19 8.20 -1.47
N PRO A 252 2.15 8.78 -0.84
CA PRO A 252 2.20 9.26 0.54
C PRO A 252 2.71 8.23 1.55
N TYR A 253 2.35 6.95 1.39
CA TYR A 253 2.77 5.89 2.31
C TYR A 253 4.29 5.78 2.45
N ALA A 254 5.03 6.04 1.37
CA ALA A 254 6.49 5.97 1.34
C ALA A 254 7.13 7.00 2.27
N SER A 255 6.62 8.23 2.25
CA SER A 255 7.08 9.27 3.17
C SER A 255 6.62 9.00 4.61
N LEU A 256 5.40 8.48 4.80
CA LEU A 256 4.87 8.17 6.14
C LEU A 256 5.63 7.03 6.83
N MET A 257 6.15 6.05 6.08
CA MET A 257 7.03 5.01 6.63
C MET A 257 8.32 5.57 7.25
N ALA A 258 8.76 6.75 6.81
CA ALA A 258 9.99 7.38 7.29
C ALA A 258 9.83 8.13 8.62
N ILE A 259 8.68 8.02 9.30
CA ILE A 259 8.41 8.78 10.55
C ILE A 259 9.40 8.47 11.68
N GLY A 260 9.97 7.26 11.71
CA GLY A 260 11.03 6.88 12.65
C GLY A 260 12.41 7.47 12.34
N TYR A 261 12.58 8.09 11.17
CA TYR A 261 13.86 8.66 10.71
C TYR A 261 13.85 10.19 10.84
N ASP A 262 12.83 10.86 10.28
CA ASP A 262 12.63 12.30 10.42
C ASP A 262 11.14 12.65 10.57
N PRO A 263 10.59 12.67 11.79
CA PRO A 263 9.18 12.93 12.01
C PRO A 263 8.76 14.34 11.61
N HIS A 264 9.67 15.33 11.68
CA HIS A 264 9.35 16.71 11.31
C HIS A 264 9.21 16.84 9.79
N ALA A 265 10.13 16.26 9.01
CA ALA A 265 10.04 16.24 7.56
C ALA A 265 8.79 15.50 7.08
N VAL A 266 8.43 14.39 7.72
CA VAL A 266 7.21 13.63 7.40
C VAL A 266 5.95 14.45 7.66
N LEU A 267 5.85 15.14 8.79
CA LEU A 267 4.69 15.98 9.11
C LEU A 267 4.55 17.18 8.16
N HIS A 268 5.64 17.84 7.81
CA HIS A 268 5.62 18.92 6.81
C HIS A 268 5.21 18.41 5.42
N ASN A 269 5.71 17.24 5.01
CA ASN A 269 5.32 16.62 3.75
C ASN A 269 3.84 16.24 3.72
N LEU A 270 3.35 15.64 4.80
CA LEU A 270 1.94 15.28 4.95
C LEU A 270 1.03 16.51 4.87
N ALA A 271 1.41 17.63 5.51
CA ALA A 271 0.66 18.88 5.38
C ALA A 271 0.57 19.34 3.91
N SER A 272 1.69 19.30 3.18
CA SER A 272 1.71 19.64 1.74
C SER A 272 0.85 18.68 0.88
N LEU A 273 0.79 17.40 1.23
CA LEU A 273 -0.08 16.42 0.59
C LEU A 273 -1.55 16.69 0.90
N ILE A 274 -1.89 17.06 2.15
CA ILE A 274 -3.25 17.45 2.54
C ILE A 274 -3.71 18.66 1.74
N ASP A 275 -2.86 19.68 1.57
CA ASP A 275 -3.16 20.87 0.76
C ASP A 275 -3.44 20.51 -0.71
N GLN A 276 -2.85 19.42 -1.20
CA GLN A 276 -3.08 18.84 -2.52
C GLN A 276 -4.26 17.85 -2.56
N LYS A 277 -5.14 17.87 -1.56
CA LYS A 277 -6.36 17.07 -1.47
C LYS A 277 -6.09 15.55 -1.46
N MET A 278 -4.94 15.14 -0.91
CA MET A 278 -4.55 13.73 -0.85
C MET A 278 -5.23 12.92 0.26
N ILE A 279 -6.22 13.46 0.96
CA ILE A 279 -6.95 12.75 2.01
C ILE A 279 -8.35 12.38 1.53
N GLY A 280 -8.72 11.13 1.73
CA GLY A 280 -10.09 10.65 1.61
C GLY A 280 -10.52 9.81 2.81
N LEU A 281 -11.52 8.95 2.59
CA LEU A 281 -12.18 8.17 3.64
C LEU A 281 -11.25 7.28 4.47
N TYR A 282 -10.24 6.67 3.84
CA TYR A 282 -9.33 5.73 4.51
C TYR A 282 -7.94 6.33 4.78
N GLY A 283 -7.85 7.66 4.85
CA GLY A 283 -6.59 8.37 5.05
C GLY A 283 -6.02 8.88 3.73
N VAL A 284 -4.70 8.80 3.57
CA VAL A 284 -4.04 9.25 2.34
C VAL A 284 -4.39 8.36 1.15
N TYR A 285 -4.69 8.97 0.01
CA TYR A 285 -4.82 8.26 -1.27
C TYR A 285 -3.49 7.64 -1.71
N GLU A 286 -3.59 6.72 -2.67
CA GLU A 286 -2.49 5.94 -3.20
C GLU A 286 -1.29 6.78 -3.66
N SER A 287 -1.53 7.76 -4.53
CA SER A 287 -0.46 8.59 -5.09
C SER A 287 -0.97 9.86 -5.77
N ILE A 288 -0.04 10.78 -6.04
CA ILE A 288 -0.24 11.95 -6.88
C ILE A 288 0.81 11.94 -8.00
N ASP A 289 0.34 12.08 -9.23
CA ASP A 289 1.14 12.01 -10.44
C ASP A 289 1.43 13.41 -10.96
N PHE A 290 2.71 13.77 -11.08
CA PHE A 290 3.20 15.04 -11.62
C PHE A 290 3.83 14.88 -13.00
N THR A 291 3.68 13.73 -13.65
CA THR A 291 4.29 13.44 -14.95
C THR A 291 3.57 14.21 -16.05
N PRO A 292 4.20 15.19 -16.73
CA PRO A 292 3.51 16.09 -17.66
C PRO A 292 2.75 15.38 -18.78
N ASP A 293 3.31 14.29 -19.32
CA ASP A 293 2.72 13.53 -20.43
C ASP A 293 1.41 12.81 -20.08
N ARG A 294 1.01 12.80 -18.79
CA ARG A 294 -0.21 12.14 -18.30
C ARG A 294 -1.29 13.13 -17.86
N LEU A 295 -0.97 14.41 -17.82
CA LEU A 295 -1.85 15.44 -17.29
C LEU A 295 -2.63 16.10 -18.43
N GLN A 296 -3.83 16.60 -18.10
CA GLN A 296 -4.55 17.46 -19.02
C GLN A 296 -3.82 18.80 -19.16
N LEU A 297 -4.14 19.55 -20.23
CA LEU A 297 -3.65 20.94 -20.33
C LEU A 297 -4.05 21.71 -19.06
N ASP A 298 -3.11 22.49 -18.53
CA ASP A 298 -3.25 23.34 -17.34
C ASP A 298 -3.31 22.60 -15.98
N GLU A 299 -3.27 21.26 -15.96
CA GLU A 299 -3.11 20.51 -14.71
C GLU A 299 -1.62 20.33 -14.38
N THR A 300 -1.26 20.59 -13.11
CA THR A 300 0.12 20.39 -12.61
C THR A 300 0.32 19.06 -11.90
N SER A 301 -0.78 18.38 -11.56
CA SER A 301 -0.77 17.09 -10.87
C SER A 301 -2.14 16.42 -10.95
N ALA A 302 -2.18 15.09 -10.90
CA ALA A 302 -3.42 14.33 -10.83
C ALA A 302 -3.42 13.33 -9.67
N VAL A 303 -4.51 13.30 -8.90
CA VAL A 303 -4.67 12.41 -7.75
C VAL A 303 -5.16 11.04 -8.20
N VAL A 304 -4.46 10.00 -7.77
CA VAL A 304 -4.86 8.59 -7.94
C VAL A 304 -5.72 8.20 -6.74
N SER A 305 -7.04 8.30 -6.91
CA SER A 305 -8.01 8.20 -5.81
C SER A 305 -8.36 6.75 -5.44
N GLU A 306 -7.34 5.93 -5.18
CA GLU A 306 -7.49 4.55 -4.73
C GLU A 306 -6.75 4.30 -3.40
N TYR A 307 -6.91 3.09 -2.86
CA TYR A 307 -6.23 2.67 -1.64
C TYR A 307 -5.72 1.25 -1.80
N MET A 308 -4.42 1.05 -1.54
CA MET A 308 -3.82 -0.27 -1.47
C MET A 308 -3.72 -0.75 -0.02
N ALA A 309 -4.23 -1.95 0.25
CA ALA A 309 -4.24 -2.52 1.60
C ALA A 309 -2.82 -2.62 2.22
N HIS A 310 -1.82 -2.98 1.41
CA HIS A 310 -0.44 -3.08 1.86
C HIS A 310 0.17 -1.71 2.17
N HIS A 311 -0.11 -0.67 1.36
CA HIS A 311 0.33 0.70 1.64
C HIS A 311 -0.28 1.25 2.94
N GLN A 312 -1.59 1.07 3.13
CA GLN A 312 -2.25 1.47 4.39
C GLN A 312 -1.73 0.67 5.59
N GLY A 313 -1.49 -0.63 5.41
CA GLY A 313 -0.88 -1.47 6.43
C GLY A 313 0.50 -0.99 6.85
N MET A 314 1.34 -0.60 5.89
CA MET A 314 2.67 -0.04 6.16
C MET A 314 2.62 1.29 6.90
N ILE A 315 1.69 2.18 6.56
CA ILE A 315 1.46 3.44 7.30
C ILE A 315 1.11 3.13 8.76
N LEU A 316 0.12 2.27 9.00
CA LEU A 316 -0.33 1.91 10.34
C LEU A 316 0.79 1.27 11.15
N MET A 317 1.57 0.39 10.53
CA MET A 317 2.73 -0.24 11.18
C MET A 317 3.81 0.76 11.55
N ALA A 318 4.16 1.67 10.64
CA ALA A 318 5.16 2.71 10.90
C ALA A 318 4.75 3.61 12.07
N ILE A 319 3.49 4.05 12.10
CA ILE A 319 2.92 4.85 13.20
C ILE A 319 2.92 4.04 14.50
N ALA A 320 2.49 2.78 14.47
CA ALA A 320 2.45 1.93 15.65
C ALA A 320 3.85 1.72 16.24
N ASN A 321 4.85 1.43 15.40
CA ASN A 321 6.24 1.31 15.83
C ASN A 321 6.76 2.62 16.42
N PHE A 322 6.50 3.76 15.77
CA PHE A 322 6.92 5.07 16.28
C PHE A 322 6.32 5.39 17.65
N LEU A 323 5.01 5.17 17.84
CA LEU A 323 4.30 5.47 19.09
C LEU A 323 4.58 4.46 20.21
N HIS A 324 4.93 3.23 19.86
CA HIS A 324 5.11 2.13 20.81
C HIS A 324 6.52 1.53 20.79
N GLN A 325 7.54 2.34 20.48
CA GLN A 325 8.96 1.97 20.58
C GLN A 325 9.31 0.69 19.81
N ASP A 326 8.92 0.62 18.55
CA ASP A 326 9.13 -0.52 17.64
C ASP A 326 8.49 -1.83 18.11
N ILE A 327 7.26 -1.75 18.65
CA ILE A 327 6.54 -2.91 19.20
C ILE A 327 6.44 -4.09 18.22
N MET A 328 6.29 -3.86 16.92
CA MET A 328 6.22 -4.94 15.93
C MET A 328 7.58 -5.59 15.69
N VAL A 329 8.65 -4.81 15.71
CA VAL A 329 10.03 -5.33 15.67
C VAL A 329 10.32 -6.15 16.92
N GLN A 330 9.95 -5.65 18.11
CA GLN A 330 10.11 -6.39 19.36
C GLN A 330 9.35 -7.72 19.34
N ARG A 331 8.14 -7.75 18.76
CA ARG A 331 7.36 -8.98 18.61
C ARG A 331 8.06 -9.99 17.73
N LEU A 332 8.53 -9.59 16.54
CA LEU A 332 9.25 -10.51 15.64
C LEU A 332 10.54 -11.03 16.30
N HIS A 333 11.32 -10.15 16.91
CA HIS A 333 12.59 -10.48 17.56
C HIS A 333 12.43 -11.19 18.92
N SER A 334 11.20 -11.42 19.39
CA SER A 334 10.95 -12.28 20.54
C SER A 334 10.90 -13.77 20.16
N ASP A 335 10.81 -14.09 18.87
CA ASP A 335 10.89 -15.47 18.37
C ASP A 335 12.33 -16.01 18.45
N PRO A 336 12.56 -17.17 19.12
CA PRO A 336 13.89 -17.77 19.24
C PRO A 336 14.58 -18.07 17.90
N ARG A 337 13.81 -18.40 16.85
CA ARG A 337 14.35 -18.64 15.50
C ARG A 337 14.99 -17.38 14.96
N ILE A 338 14.32 -16.24 15.08
CA ILE A 338 14.82 -14.94 14.63
C ILE A 338 16.03 -14.49 15.46
N GLN A 339 15.99 -14.65 16.78
CA GLN A 339 17.12 -14.34 17.66
C GLN A 339 18.40 -15.08 17.25
N SER A 340 18.28 -16.32 16.78
CA SER A 340 19.42 -17.14 16.37
C SER A 340 20.19 -16.60 15.15
N VAL A 341 19.54 -15.75 14.33
CA VAL A 341 20.11 -15.22 13.08
C VAL A 341 20.28 -13.70 13.10
N GLU A 342 20.00 -13.05 14.24
CA GLU A 342 19.93 -11.60 14.37
C GLU A 342 21.25 -10.88 14.01
N LEU A 343 22.40 -11.53 14.19
CA LEU A 343 23.72 -11.00 13.83
C LEU A 343 23.87 -10.70 12.34
N LEU A 344 23.09 -11.36 11.47
CA LEU A 344 23.08 -11.06 10.03
C LEU A 344 22.64 -9.62 9.73
N LEU A 345 21.86 -9.00 10.62
CA LEU A 345 21.41 -7.61 10.47
C LEU A 345 22.51 -6.58 10.78
N GLN A 346 23.64 -7.01 11.36
CA GLN A 346 24.75 -6.13 11.74
C GLN A 346 25.78 -6.00 10.62
N GLU A 347 25.32 -5.55 9.45
CA GLU A 347 26.15 -5.38 8.25
C GLU A 347 27.18 -4.26 8.44
N GLN A 348 28.45 -4.57 8.19
CA GLN A 348 29.54 -3.60 8.31
C GLN A 348 29.49 -2.57 7.19
N ILE A 349 29.80 -1.32 7.53
CA ILE A 349 29.96 -0.25 6.55
C ILE A 349 31.30 -0.45 5.83
N PRO A 350 31.33 -0.50 4.48
CA PRO A 350 32.58 -0.71 3.76
C PRO A 350 33.52 0.49 3.87
N HIS A 351 34.81 0.25 4.14
CA HIS A 351 35.82 1.31 4.26
C HIS A 351 36.33 1.84 2.91
N ALA A 352 36.36 0.99 1.87
CA ALA A 352 36.87 1.32 0.54
C ALA A 352 36.20 0.43 -0.51
N VAL A 353 34.99 0.81 -0.93
CA VAL A 353 34.30 0.18 -2.05
C VAL A 353 34.17 1.21 -3.17
N PRO A 354 34.51 0.85 -4.43
CA PRO A 354 34.24 1.72 -5.56
C PRO A 354 32.75 2.06 -5.59
N SER A 355 32.41 3.32 -5.37
CA SER A 355 31.04 3.79 -5.52
C SER A 355 30.62 3.57 -6.96
N GLN A 356 29.48 2.91 -7.15
CA GLN A 356 28.87 2.84 -8.47
C GLN A 356 28.21 4.19 -8.77
N ASP A 357 28.29 4.62 -10.03
CA ASP A 357 27.61 5.83 -10.51
C ASP A 357 26.31 5.42 -11.24
N PRO A 358 25.18 5.31 -10.52
CA PRO A 358 23.89 5.00 -11.13
C PRO A 358 23.41 6.10 -12.10
N TYR A 359 23.93 7.33 -12.03
CA TYR A 359 23.56 8.39 -12.96
C TYR A 359 24.17 8.19 -14.35
N ALA A 360 25.33 7.52 -14.44
CA ALA A 360 25.94 7.15 -15.72
C ALA A 360 25.12 6.10 -16.49
N GLU A 361 24.24 5.36 -15.81
CA GLU A 361 23.31 4.42 -16.44
C GLU A 361 21.95 5.06 -16.79
N ASP A 362 21.61 6.18 -16.16
CA ASP A 362 20.39 6.97 -16.41
C ASP A 362 20.56 7.99 -17.56
N VAL A 363 21.23 7.57 -18.64
CA VAL A 363 21.38 8.40 -19.84
C VAL A 363 20.06 8.47 -20.58
N LYS A 364 19.48 9.67 -20.68
CA LYS A 364 18.40 9.98 -21.62
C LYS A 364 18.84 9.64 -23.04
N GLY A 365 18.41 8.52 -23.61
CA GLY A 365 18.88 8.19 -24.96
C GLY A 365 18.54 6.85 -25.60
N VAL A 366 17.65 6.03 -25.05
CA VAL A 366 17.08 4.91 -25.82
C VAL A 366 15.59 4.88 -25.61
N GLN A 367 14.83 5.02 -26.70
CA GLN A 367 13.38 4.83 -26.71
C GLN A 367 13.06 3.54 -25.99
N ARG A 368 12.32 3.68 -24.88
CA ARG A 368 11.70 2.58 -24.17
C ARG A 368 10.99 1.69 -25.21
N LEU A 369 11.26 0.39 -25.19
CA LEU A 369 10.24 -0.60 -25.51
C LEU A 369 9.22 -0.58 -24.36
N THR A 370 8.60 0.57 -24.10
CA THR A 370 7.18 0.56 -23.78
C THR A 370 6.58 -0.29 -24.88
N ALA A 371 5.83 -1.34 -24.54
CA ALA A 371 4.81 -1.81 -25.47
C ALA A 371 4.20 -0.53 -26.01
N ALA A 372 4.44 -0.28 -27.31
CA ALA A 372 4.07 0.99 -27.89
C ALA A 372 2.65 1.24 -27.40
N PRO A 373 2.30 2.45 -26.92
CA PRO A 373 0.89 2.76 -26.97
C PRO A 373 0.50 2.33 -28.38
N GLU A 374 -0.43 1.39 -28.50
CA GLU A 374 -1.19 1.34 -29.73
C GLU A 374 -1.82 2.72 -29.74
N GLU A 375 -1.09 3.69 -30.30
CA GLU A 375 -1.68 4.88 -30.84
C GLU A 375 -2.83 4.30 -31.61
N ILE A 376 -4.04 4.68 -31.22
CA ILE A 376 -5.19 4.50 -32.07
C ILE A 376 -4.82 5.29 -33.31
N VAL A 377 -4.14 4.63 -34.26
CA VAL A 377 -3.73 5.24 -35.50
C VAL A 377 -5.07 5.57 -36.14
N PRO A 378 -5.40 6.87 -36.29
CA PRO A 378 -6.69 7.22 -36.83
C PRO A 378 -6.79 6.54 -38.20
N TRP A 379 -7.90 5.87 -38.46
CA TRP A 379 -8.13 5.26 -39.76
C TRP A 379 -8.25 6.37 -40.81
N ARG A 380 -7.12 6.74 -41.42
CA ARG A 380 -6.99 7.82 -42.39
C ARG A 380 -7.16 7.26 -43.78
N VAL A 381 -8.41 7.11 -44.20
CA VAL A 381 -8.76 6.74 -45.57
C VAL A 381 -9.24 7.96 -46.35
N PRO A 382 -8.94 8.06 -47.65
CA PRO A 382 -9.56 9.05 -48.51
C PRO A 382 -11.07 8.89 -48.45
N VAL A 383 -11.76 10.01 -48.30
CA VAL A 383 -13.23 10.07 -48.29
C VAL A 383 -13.80 9.71 -49.66
N GLN A 384 -13.13 10.13 -50.75
CA GLN A 384 -13.54 9.82 -52.12
C GLN A 384 -12.69 8.67 -52.68
N THR A 385 -13.27 7.48 -52.74
CA THR A 385 -12.65 6.27 -53.32
C THR A 385 -13.57 5.64 -54.35
N ALA A 386 -12.99 4.95 -55.35
CA ALA A 386 -13.76 4.23 -56.37
C ALA A 386 -14.45 2.98 -55.80
N ILE A 387 -13.93 2.45 -54.69
CA ILE A 387 -14.48 1.33 -53.93
C ILE A 387 -14.54 1.79 -52.46
N PRO A 388 -15.70 1.75 -51.79
CA PRO A 388 -15.81 2.15 -50.39
C PRO A 388 -14.87 1.33 -49.51
N GLU A 389 -14.03 2.02 -48.75
CA GLU A 389 -13.21 1.39 -47.73
C GLU A 389 -14.06 1.27 -46.47
N VAL A 390 -14.04 0.10 -45.82
CA VAL A 390 -14.82 -0.17 -44.60
C VAL A 390 -13.92 -0.74 -43.51
N ASN A 391 -14.20 -0.36 -42.27
CA ASN A 391 -13.54 -0.88 -41.08
C ASN A 391 -14.56 -1.62 -40.21
N LEU A 392 -14.24 -2.86 -39.84
CA LEU A 392 -15.09 -3.71 -39.03
C LEU A 392 -14.47 -3.88 -37.64
N LEU A 393 -15.13 -3.34 -36.63
CA LEU A 393 -14.79 -3.49 -35.22
C LEU A 393 -15.68 -4.57 -34.60
N SER A 394 -15.09 -5.55 -33.93
CA SER A 394 -15.84 -6.63 -33.29
C SER A 394 -15.19 -7.12 -32.01
N ASN A 395 -16.02 -7.50 -31.04
CA ASN A 395 -15.61 -8.26 -29.85
C ASN A 395 -16.18 -9.70 -29.86
N GLY A 396 -16.64 -10.18 -31.02
CA GLY A 396 -17.24 -11.50 -31.23
C GLY A 396 -18.75 -11.57 -30.96
N SER A 397 -19.31 -10.72 -30.09
CA SER A 397 -20.77 -10.63 -29.88
C SER A 397 -21.39 -9.36 -30.44
N TYR A 398 -20.63 -8.28 -30.51
CA TYR A 398 -21.04 -6.99 -31.06
C TYR A 398 -20.12 -6.64 -32.24
N ASN A 399 -20.72 -6.18 -33.34
CA ASN A 399 -20.03 -5.78 -34.55
C ASN A 399 -20.43 -4.36 -34.93
N VAL A 400 -19.45 -3.57 -35.38
CA VAL A 400 -19.66 -2.24 -35.96
C VAL A 400 -18.89 -2.17 -37.26
N LEU A 401 -19.59 -1.90 -38.35
CA LEU A 401 -18.96 -1.57 -39.63
C LEU A 401 -19.07 -0.07 -39.83
N LEU A 402 -17.96 0.59 -40.17
CA LEU A 402 -17.88 2.01 -40.50
C LEU A 402 -17.22 2.18 -41.87
N SER A 403 -17.79 2.98 -42.75
CA SER A 403 -17.22 3.33 -44.05
C SER A 403 -16.27 4.53 -43.94
N ASN A 404 -15.50 4.77 -45.00
CA ASN A 404 -14.68 5.97 -45.17
C ASN A 404 -15.49 7.28 -45.26
N MET A 405 -16.78 7.21 -45.55
CA MET A 405 -17.70 8.36 -45.59
C MET A 405 -18.39 8.59 -44.22
N GLY A 406 -18.31 7.62 -43.31
CA GLY A 406 -18.91 7.68 -41.98
C GLY A 406 -20.24 6.93 -41.82
N GLY A 407 -20.80 6.38 -42.91
CA GLY A 407 -21.93 5.47 -42.83
C GLY A 407 -21.52 4.10 -42.29
N GLY A 408 -22.50 3.25 -42.00
CA GLY A 408 -22.24 1.97 -41.39
C GLY A 408 -23.41 1.39 -40.60
N TYR A 409 -23.11 0.34 -39.83
CA TYR A 409 -24.10 -0.32 -39.00
C TYR A 409 -23.49 -0.93 -37.75
N SER A 410 -24.37 -1.25 -36.80
CA SER A 410 -24.04 -2.08 -35.67
C SER A 410 -25.01 -3.26 -35.53
N SER A 411 -24.48 -4.41 -35.16
CA SER A 411 -25.24 -5.62 -34.88
C SER A 411 -24.76 -6.28 -33.60
N TRP A 412 -25.67 -6.93 -32.90
CA TRP A 412 -25.38 -7.75 -31.73
C TRP A 412 -25.87 -9.17 -31.98
N ARG A 413 -24.93 -10.10 -32.10
CA ARG A 413 -25.16 -11.49 -32.53
C ARG A 413 -25.96 -11.52 -33.85
N GLU A 414 -27.10 -12.20 -33.89
CA GLU A 414 -27.98 -12.26 -35.06
C GLU A 414 -28.92 -11.04 -35.23
N PHE A 415 -28.83 -10.02 -34.37
CA PHE A 415 -29.75 -8.86 -34.42
C PHE A 415 -29.05 -7.60 -34.93
N ASP A 416 -29.56 -7.02 -36.02
CA ASP A 416 -29.17 -5.69 -36.47
C ASP A 416 -29.76 -4.63 -35.52
N LEU A 417 -28.90 -3.83 -34.90
CA LEU A 417 -29.30 -2.75 -34.00
C LEU A 417 -29.59 -1.47 -34.78
N THR A 418 -28.90 -1.26 -35.90
CA THR A 418 -29.13 -0.16 -36.83
C THR A 418 -29.33 -0.71 -38.22
N ARG A 419 -30.39 -0.27 -38.90
CA ARG A 419 -30.68 -0.67 -40.27
C ARG A 419 -29.60 -0.15 -41.22
N TRP A 420 -29.08 -1.02 -42.08
CA TRP A 420 -28.13 -0.65 -43.12
C TRP A 420 -28.35 -1.47 -44.38
N GLN A 421 -28.12 -0.83 -45.51
CA GLN A 421 -28.15 -1.46 -46.82
C GLN A 421 -26.87 -1.06 -47.56
N PRO A 422 -26.16 -2.02 -48.19
CA PRO A 422 -24.96 -1.70 -48.95
C PRO A 422 -25.31 -0.74 -50.10
N ASP A 423 -24.80 0.48 -50.02
CA ASP A 423 -24.85 1.49 -51.08
C ASP A 423 -23.46 2.10 -51.22
N GLY A 424 -22.71 1.65 -52.23
CA GLY A 424 -21.34 2.10 -52.45
C GLY A 424 -21.21 3.46 -53.14
N VAL A 425 -22.33 4.16 -53.39
CA VAL A 425 -22.35 5.46 -54.09
C VAL A 425 -22.70 6.59 -53.12
N MET A 426 -23.77 6.44 -52.33
CA MET A 426 -24.26 7.50 -51.45
C MET A 426 -23.96 7.27 -49.98
N ASP A 427 -23.75 6.01 -49.58
CA ASP A 427 -23.58 5.58 -48.19
C ASP A 427 -24.52 6.28 -47.18
N PRO A 428 -25.85 6.24 -47.40
CA PRO A 428 -26.79 7.10 -46.67
C PRO A 428 -27.20 6.52 -45.30
N TRP A 429 -26.69 5.35 -44.93
CA TRP A 429 -27.11 4.60 -43.75
C TRP A 429 -26.04 4.66 -42.68
N GLY A 430 -26.40 5.11 -41.47
CA GLY A 430 -25.45 5.23 -40.38
C GLY A 430 -26.07 5.87 -39.14
N SER A 431 -25.25 6.02 -38.10
CA SER A 431 -25.59 6.82 -36.92
C SER A 431 -24.88 8.16 -37.04
N TRP A 432 -25.65 9.24 -37.11
CA TRP A 432 -25.14 10.58 -37.37
C TRP A 432 -25.06 11.39 -36.10
N ILE A 433 -23.91 12.00 -35.86
CA ILE A 433 -23.70 12.98 -34.78
C ILE A 433 -23.51 14.34 -35.43
N TYR A 434 -24.42 15.25 -35.10
CA TYR A 434 -24.35 16.65 -35.51
C TYR A 434 -23.77 17.47 -34.36
N ILE A 435 -22.75 18.26 -34.66
CA ILE A 435 -22.12 19.14 -33.70
C ILE A 435 -22.34 20.57 -34.20
N GLN A 436 -22.98 21.37 -33.34
CA GLN A 436 -23.33 22.74 -33.63
C GLN A 436 -22.46 23.63 -32.76
N GLU A 437 -21.58 24.41 -33.39
CA GLU A 437 -20.79 25.39 -32.64
C GLU A 437 -21.71 26.49 -32.10
N PRO A 438 -21.47 26.96 -30.86
CA PRO A 438 -22.13 28.16 -30.36
C PRO A 438 -21.69 29.36 -31.21
N GLY A 439 -22.64 30.13 -31.73
CA GLY A 439 -22.31 31.32 -32.51
C GLY A 439 -21.73 32.43 -31.64
N ALA A 440 -21.06 33.39 -32.29
CA ALA A 440 -20.41 34.53 -31.61
C ALA A 440 -21.39 35.40 -30.77
N ASP A 441 -22.69 35.35 -31.11
CA ASP A 441 -23.77 36.02 -30.39
C ASP A 441 -24.89 35.00 -30.08
N ALA A 442 -25.61 35.15 -28.97
CA ALA A 442 -26.66 34.22 -28.52
C ALA A 442 -27.84 34.05 -29.52
N GLU A 443 -27.98 34.94 -30.50
CA GLU A 443 -29.02 34.89 -31.54
C GLU A 443 -28.54 34.28 -32.87
N LYS A 444 -27.23 34.01 -33.02
CA LYS A 444 -26.67 33.39 -34.24
C LYS A 444 -26.25 31.95 -33.94
N ARG A 445 -26.68 31.01 -34.78
CA ARG A 445 -26.15 29.63 -34.77
C ARG A 445 -24.76 29.64 -35.43
N GLY A 446 -23.78 28.98 -34.82
CA GLY A 446 -22.45 28.80 -35.40
C GLY A 446 -22.46 27.80 -36.55
N ASP A 447 -21.29 27.28 -36.91
CA ASP A 447 -21.19 26.29 -37.97
C ASP A 447 -21.66 24.91 -37.49
N LEU A 448 -22.34 24.18 -38.38
CA LEU A 448 -22.76 22.80 -38.18
C LEU A 448 -21.73 21.89 -38.84
N TRP A 449 -21.21 20.92 -38.09
CA TRP A 449 -20.30 19.90 -38.60
C TRP A 449 -20.69 18.52 -38.08
N SER A 450 -20.22 17.47 -38.75
CA SER A 450 -20.41 16.09 -38.30
C SER A 450 -19.10 15.44 -37.88
N ALA A 451 -19.20 14.43 -37.02
CA ALA A 451 -18.03 13.68 -36.53
C ALA A 451 -17.30 12.90 -37.65
N THR A 452 -18.00 12.63 -38.75
CA THR A 452 -17.50 12.00 -39.98
C THR A 452 -17.86 12.86 -41.19
N HIS A 453 -17.40 12.50 -42.39
CA HIS A 453 -17.66 13.27 -43.61
C HIS A 453 -19.17 13.38 -43.95
N GLN A 454 -19.93 12.30 -43.76
CA GLN A 454 -21.39 12.36 -43.76
C GLN A 454 -21.91 12.58 -42.33
N PRO A 455 -23.06 13.26 -42.15
CA PRO A 455 -23.92 13.81 -43.19
C PRO A 455 -23.59 15.26 -43.60
N VAL A 456 -22.58 15.91 -42.99
CA VAL A 456 -22.21 17.31 -43.26
C VAL A 456 -20.74 17.38 -43.68
N PRO A 457 -20.45 17.37 -45.01
CA PRO A 457 -19.11 17.35 -45.60
C PRO A 457 -18.12 18.45 -45.20
#